data_AF-A0A533X026-F1
#
_entry.id   AF-A0A533X026-F1
#
_cell.length_a   1.000
_cell.length_b   1.000
_cell.length_c   1.000
_cell.angle_alpha   90.00
_cell.angle_beta   90.00
_cell.angle_gamma   90.00
#
_symmetry.space_group_name_H-M   'P 1'
#
loop_
_entity.id
_entity.type
_entity.pdbx_description
1 polymer ?
#
loop_
_entity_poly.entity_id
_entity_poly.type
_entity_poly.pdbx_seq_one_letter_code
_entity_poly.pdbx_strand_id
1 'polypeptide(L)'
;MHNCTQLVKLLTESVERNRADALLLSGGLDSSILASILHPKYSVVVGFGSDAPDLAYARQVAEKYSKNHVESVFAQDRMAELVAQVIQVLKTFDPIEIRNSAVALAGIEQAKNDGYLAIMTGDGADELFAGYNYLSRYYSDVQKLNSELRRLWQVMHFSSKKLGKHVGVDVKTPFLDEEFATFAKLISASEKVGEHGGKNWGKFILRKCFETALCDLVWRPKLAQEQGAATDKYQNFIEEGIDDLIFASKVRNAKELDGVRIRNKEHLHYYAIFRMYFPPPEEEECESRCPECRGCMKDGRFCRTCGAFPVTPKSL
;
A
#
# COMPACT_ATOMS: atom_id res chain seq x y z
N MET A 1 -1.99 -28.70 7.64
CA MET A 1 -3.46 -28.73 7.87
C MET A 1 -3.86 -27.99 9.16
N HIS A 2 -3.26 -28.25 10.33
CA HIS A 2 -3.65 -27.56 11.58
C HIS A 2 -3.58 -26.02 11.52
N ASN A 3 -2.44 -25.46 11.09
CA ASN A 3 -2.27 -24.01 10.96
C ASN A 3 -3.23 -23.38 9.96
N CYS A 4 -3.72 -24.16 8.98
CA CYS A 4 -4.63 -23.65 7.98
C CYS A 4 -6.05 -23.46 8.54
N THR A 5 -6.56 -24.46 9.25
CA THR A 5 -7.86 -24.36 9.94
C THR A 5 -7.85 -23.21 10.95
N GLN A 6 -6.77 -23.06 11.71
CA GLN A 6 -6.63 -21.97 12.68
C GLN A 6 -6.49 -20.60 12.00
N LEU A 7 -5.73 -20.50 10.91
CA LEU A 7 -5.60 -19.27 10.14
C LEU A 7 -6.96 -18.81 9.62
N VAL A 8 -7.71 -19.70 8.96
CA VAL A 8 -9.03 -19.37 8.41
C VAL A 8 -9.97 -18.95 9.52
N LYS A 9 -10.01 -19.70 10.63
CA LYS A 9 -10.84 -19.36 11.79
C LYS A 9 -10.52 -17.95 12.32
N LEU A 10 -9.26 -17.67 12.65
CA LEU A 10 -8.85 -16.40 13.24
C LEU A 10 -9.02 -15.22 12.28
N LEU A 11 -8.82 -15.43 10.97
CA LEU A 11 -9.07 -14.38 9.98
C LEU A 11 -10.56 -14.08 9.86
N THR A 12 -11.41 -15.11 9.89
CA THR A 12 -12.87 -14.93 9.90
C THR A 12 -13.33 -14.19 11.15
N GLU A 13 -12.84 -14.58 12.33
CA GLU A 13 -13.14 -13.87 13.59
C GLU A 13 -12.65 -12.42 13.56
N SER A 14 -11.46 -12.17 12.98
CA SER A 14 -10.94 -10.83 12.76
C SER A 14 -11.82 -10.00 11.82
N VAL A 15 -12.30 -10.58 10.72
CA VAL A 15 -13.23 -9.93 9.78
C VAL A 15 -14.53 -9.56 10.49
N GLU A 16 -15.05 -10.42 11.36
CA GLU A 16 -16.26 -10.12 12.13
C GLU A 16 -16.05 -9.03 13.20
N ARG A 17 -14.91 -9.03 13.92
CA ARG A 17 -14.55 -7.93 14.83
C ARG A 17 -14.37 -6.59 14.12
N ASN A 18 -13.88 -6.64 12.89
CA ASN A 18 -13.60 -5.48 12.06
C ASN A 18 -14.62 -5.31 10.93
N ARG A 19 -15.88 -5.72 11.16
CA ARG A 19 -16.89 -5.77 10.11
C ARG A 19 -17.15 -4.38 9.51
N ALA A 20 -17.19 -4.35 8.17
CA ALA A 20 -17.64 -3.22 7.36
C ALA A 20 -18.51 -3.75 6.23
N ASP A 21 -19.49 -2.97 5.77
CA ASP A 21 -20.33 -3.37 4.63
C ASP A 21 -19.62 -3.14 3.28
N ALA A 22 -18.58 -2.30 3.26
CA ALA A 22 -17.77 -1.96 2.09
C ALA A 22 -16.37 -2.59 2.12
N LEU A 23 -15.86 -2.95 0.95
CA LEU A 23 -14.50 -3.48 0.74
C LEU A 23 -13.78 -2.72 -0.39
N LEU A 24 -12.52 -2.32 -0.15
CA LEU A 24 -11.61 -1.89 -1.21
C LEU A 24 -11.04 -3.13 -1.91
N LEU A 25 -11.57 -3.44 -3.09
CA LEU A 25 -11.35 -4.70 -3.80
C LEU A 25 -10.48 -4.50 -5.03
N SER A 26 -9.18 -4.77 -4.93
CA SER A 26 -8.25 -4.78 -6.07
C SER A 26 -8.28 -6.07 -6.90
N GLY A 27 -8.97 -7.11 -6.42
CA GLY A 27 -8.84 -8.47 -6.94
C GLY A 27 -7.47 -9.10 -6.70
N GLY A 28 -6.59 -8.45 -5.91
CA GLY A 28 -5.37 -9.06 -5.39
C GLY A 28 -5.69 -10.18 -4.41
N LEU A 29 -4.71 -11.03 -4.09
CA LEU A 29 -4.93 -12.18 -3.19
C LEU A 29 -5.60 -11.76 -1.87
N ASP A 30 -5.13 -10.67 -1.26
CA ASP A 30 -5.53 -10.28 0.10
C ASP A 30 -6.95 -9.76 0.14
N SER A 31 -7.27 -8.81 -0.75
CA SER A 31 -8.63 -8.27 -0.88
C SER A 31 -9.63 -9.34 -1.34
N SER A 32 -9.18 -10.31 -2.15
CA SER A 32 -10.02 -11.45 -2.56
C SER A 32 -10.30 -12.42 -1.42
N ILE A 33 -9.32 -12.68 -0.55
CA ILE A 33 -9.53 -13.47 0.68
C ILE A 33 -10.54 -12.76 1.58
N LEU A 34 -10.41 -11.44 1.76
CA LEU A 34 -11.38 -10.68 2.56
C LEU A 34 -12.78 -10.70 1.91
N ALA A 35 -12.87 -10.61 0.58
CA ALA A 35 -14.15 -10.70 -0.13
C ALA A 35 -14.83 -12.06 0.11
N SER A 36 -14.08 -13.17 0.05
CA SER A 36 -14.63 -14.52 0.21
C SER A 36 -15.08 -14.85 1.63
N ILE A 37 -14.58 -14.12 2.64
CA ILE A 37 -15.02 -14.23 4.03
C ILE A 37 -16.18 -13.27 4.29
N LEU A 38 -16.03 -11.99 3.90
CA LEU A 38 -16.95 -10.91 4.26
C LEU A 38 -18.27 -10.96 3.47
N HIS A 39 -18.23 -11.39 2.21
CA HIS A 39 -19.33 -11.26 1.24
C HIS A 39 -19.91 -9.83 1.23
N PRO A 40 -19.10 -8.82 0.83
CA PRO A 40 -19.43 -7.42 1.07
C PRO A 40 -20.69 -6.98 0.33
N LYS A 41 -21.49 -6.14 0.99
CA LYS A 41 -22.66 -5.49 0.34
C LYS A 41 -22.21 -4.55 -0.77
N TYR A 42 -21.04 -3.95 -0.61
CA TYR A 42 -20.44 -3.04 -1.57
C TYR A 42 -18.95 -3.29 -1.70
N SER A 43 -18.45 -3.30 -2.92
CA SER A 43 -17.01 -3.28 -3.16
C SER A 43 -16.67 -2.23 -4.19
N VAL A 44 -15.50 -1.63 -4.03
CA VAL A 44 -14.97 -0.64 -4.97
C VAL A 44 -13.56 -1.04 -5.39
N VAL A 45 -13.32 -1.03 -6.70
CA VAL A 45 -11.98 -1.05 -7.28
C VAL A 45 -11.65 0.33 -7.80
N VAL A 46 -10.36 0.67 -7.79
CA VAL A 46 -9.87 1.97 -8.25
C VAL A 46 -8.91 1.77 -9.42
N GLY A 47 -9.08 2.56 -10.47
CA GLY A 47 -8.22 2.52 -11.66
C GLY A 47 -7.89 3.91 -12.18
N PHE A 48 -6.62 4.18 -12.45
CA PHE A 48 -6.18 5.33 -13.22
C PHE A 48 -6.20 4.96 -14.70
N GLY A 49 -7.27 5.41 -15.38
CA GLY A 49 -7.62 4.93 -16.71
C GLY A 49 -8.38 3.59 -16.70
N SER A 50 -9.16 3.36 -17.76
CA SER A 50 -10.02 2.19 -17.90
C SER A 50 -9.27 0.89 -18.23
N ASP A 51 -7.96 0.98 -18.45
CA ASP A 51 -7.07 -0.14 -18.75
C ASP A 51 -6.27 -0.61 -17.51
N ALA A 52 -6.61 -0.10 -16.33
CA ALA A 52 -5.98 -0.52 -15.08
C ALA A 52 -6.17 -2.04 -14.82
N PRO A 53 -5.09 -2.82 -14.62
CA PRO A 53 -5.18 -4.28 -14.50
C PRO A 53 -6.12 -4.79 -13.40
N ASP A 54 -6.18 -4.09 -12.26
CA ASP A 54 -6.98 -4.53 -11.13
C ASP A 54 -8.49 -4.48 -11.41
N LEU A 55 -8.97 -3.66 -12.37
CA LEU A 55 -10.40 -3.62 -12.74
C LEU A 55 -10.89 -5.01 -13.18
N ALA A 56 -10.14 -5.68 -14.04
CA ALA A 56 -10.52 -7.00 -14.56
C ALA A 56 -10.45 -8.10 -13.48
N TYR A 57 -9.48 -8.03 -12.57
CA TYR A 57 -9.37 -8.98 -11.46
C TYR A 57 -10.44 -8.75 -10.41
N ALA A 58 -10.70 -7.50 -10.04
CA ALA A 58 -11.73 -7.13 -9.09
C ALA A 58 -13.12 -7.56 -9.55
N ARG A 59 -13.44 -7.37 -10.84
CA ARG A 59 -14.71 -7.82 -11.42
C ARG A 59 -14.94 -9.32 -11.25
N GLN A 60 -13.94 -10.14 -11.55
CA GLN A 60 -14.01 -11.60 -11.39
C GLN A 60 -14.26 -12.03 -9.94
N VAL A 61 -13.67 -11.34 -8.97
CA VAL A 61 -13.86 -11.62 -7.54
C VAL A 61 -15.22 -11.11 -7.08
N ALA A 62 -15.61 -9.93 -7.53
CA ALA A 62 -16.86 -9.29 -7.18
C ALA A 62 -18.07 -10.10 -7.65
N GLU A 63 -18.03 -10.65 -8.87
CA GLU A 63 -19.07 -11.56 -9.40
C GLU A 63 -19.37 -12.74 -8.47
N LYS A 64 -18.37 -13.22 -7.72
CA LYS A 64 -18.52 -14.35 -6.80
C LYS A 64 -18.99 -13.93 -5.41
N TYR A 65 -18.57 -12.77 -4.92
CA TYR A 65 -18.64 -12.46 -3.49
C TYR A 65 -19.34 -11.14 -3.13
N SER A 66 -19.40 -10.18 -4.06
CA SER A 66 -19.94 -8.85 -3.77
C SER A 66 -21.36 -8.69 -4.31
N LYS A 67 -22.22 -8.04 -3.54
CA LYS A 67 -23.59 -7.74 -3.98
C LYS A 67 -23.66 -6.57 -4.96
N ASN A 68 -22.82 -5.56 -4.76
CA ASN A 68 -22.71 -4.38 -5.61
C ASN A 68 -21.23 -4.03 -5.79
N HIS A 69 -20.78 -3.90 -7.04
CA HIS A 69 -19.40 -3.60 -7.36
C HIS A 69 -19.30 -2.32 -8.18
N VAL A 70 -18.44 -1.41 -7.73
CA VAL A 70 -18.18 -0.12 -8.39
C VAL A 70 -16.74 -0.07 -8.88
N GLU A 71 -16.58 0.38 -10.12
CA GLU A 71 -15.29 0.69 -10.72
C GLU A 71 -15.08 2.20 -10.68
N SER A 72 -14.29 2.67 -9.72
CA SER A 72 -13.90 4.08 -9.58
C SER A 72 -12.72 4.37 -10.51
N VAL A 73 -13.03 4.72 -11.75
CA VAL A 73 -12.04 5.05 -12.78
C VAL A 73 -11.86 6.56 -12.85
N PHE A 74 -10.62 7.03 -12.72
CA PHE A 74 -10.30 8.46 -12.78
C PHE A 74 -9.15 8.76 -13.74
N ALA A 75 -9.06 10.03 -14.14
CA ALA A 75 -8.07 10.55 -15.08
C ALA A 75 -7.11 11.54 -14.41
N GLN A 76 -6.26 12.20 -15.22
CA GLN A 76 -5.14 13.00 -14.76
C GLN A 76 -5.53 14.11 -13.77
N ASP A 77 -6.60 14.85 -14.04
CA ASP A 77 -7.03 15.98 -13.19
C ASP A 77 -7.35 15.51 -11.78
N ARG A 78 -8.12 14.43 -11.66
CA ARG A 78 -8.44 13.84 -10.36
C ARG A 78 -7.20 13.25 -9.67
N MET A 79 -6.25 12.70 -10.43
CA MET A 79 -4.99 12.23 -9.86
C MET A 79 -4.21 13.39 -9.22
N ALA A 80 -4.14 14.56 -9.87
CA ALA A 80 -3.48 15.73 -9.31
C ALA A 80 -4.14 16.22 -8.01
N GLU A 81 -5.47 16.19 -7.93
CA GLU A 81 -6.22 16.50 -6.70
C GLU A 81 -5.93 15.50 -5.58
N LEU A 82 -5.94 14.20 -5.88
CA LEU A 82 -5.62 13.13 -4.93
C LEU A 82 -4.19 13.26 -4.40
N VAL A 83 -3.22 13.54 -5.28
CA VAL A 83 -1.82 13.78 -4.91
C VAL A 83 -1.70 14.92 -3.91
N ALA A 84 -2.34 16.07 -4.18
CA ALA A 84 -2.29 17.22 -3.27
C ALA A 84 -2.87 16.89 -1.89
N GLN A 85 -4.04 16.23 -1.86
CA GLN A 85 -4.67 15.79 -0.61
C GLN A 85 -3.79 14.79 0.16
N VAL A 86 -3.23 13.80 -0.52
CA VAL A 86 -2.35 12.79 0.09
C VAL A 86 -1.11 13.45 0.69
N ILE A 87 -0.46 14.36 -0.03
CA ILE A 87 0.70 15.10 0.47
C ILE A 87 0.33 15.89 1.72
N GLN A 88 -0.81 16.59 1.71
CA GLN A 88 -1.29 17.37 2.84
C GLN A 88 -1.58 16.49 4.07
N VAL A 89 -2.26 15.35 3.87
CA VAL A 89 -2.64 14.46 4.97
C VAL A 89 -1.40 13.74 5.51
N LEU A 90 -0.58 13.17 4.64
CA LEU A 90 0.53 12.30 5.03
C LEU A 90 1.81 13.06 5.39
N LYS A 91 1.95 14.32 4.95
CA LYS A 91 3.18 15.12 5.07
C LYS A 91 4.39 14.42 4.45
N THR A 92 4.22 13.92 3.24
CA THR A 92 5.26 13.20 2.50
C THR A 92 5.32 13.70 1.06
N PHE A 93 6.49 13.58 0.45
CA PHE A 93 6.74 13.72 -0.98
C PHE A 93 7.42 12.46 -1.54
N ASP A 94 7.26 11.31 -0.87
CA ASP A 94 7.65 10.00 -1.39
C ASP A 94 6.75 9.59 -2.58
N PRO A 95 7.30 9.43 -3.80
CA PRO A 95 6.51 9.11 -4.96
C PRO A 95 5.71 7.80 -4.87
N ILE A 96 6.29 6.75 -4.27
CA ILE A 96 5.62 5.44 -4.19
C ILE A 96 4.45 5.52 -3.19
N GLU A 97 4.70 6.08 -2.00
CA GLU A 97 3.67 6.26 -0.98
C GLU A 97 2.51 7.13 -1.49
N ILE A 98 2.81 8.19 -2.24
CA ILE A 98 1.80 9.08 -2.81
C ILE A 98 0.91 8.36 -3.81
N ARG A 99 1.50 7.65 -4.78
CA ARG A 99 0.72 6.92 -5.80
C ARG A 99 -0.16 5.84 -5.17
N ASN A 100 0.38 5.10 -4.20
CA ASN A 100 -0.39 4.06 -3.50
C ASN A 100 -1.50 4.65 -2.63
N SER A 101 -1.22 5.74 -1.93
CA SER A 101 -2.18 6.42 -1.07
C SER A 101 -3.28 7.13 -1.86
N ALA A 102 -3.00 7.59 -3.08
CA ALA A 102 -4.01 8.16 -3.98
C ALA A 102 -5.07 7.12 -4.35
N VAL A 103 -4.66 5.86 -4.61
CA VAL A 103 -5.58 4.74 -4.87
C VAL A 103 -6.47 4.49 -3.66
N ALA A 104 -5.89 4.40 -2.45
CA ALA A 104 -6.64 4.19 -1.23
C ALA A 104 -7.61 5.35 -0.95
N LEU A 105 -7.16 6.60 -1.09
CA LEU A 105 -7.98 7.79 -0.88
C LEU A 105 -9.18 7.82 -1.84
N ALA A 106 -8.97 7.58 -3.13
CA ALA A 106 -10.04 7.56 -4.12
C ALA A 106 -11.10 6.50 -3.82
N GLY A 107 -10.68 5.31 -3.39
CA GLY A 107 -11.61 4.24 -3.02
C GLY A 107 -12.39 4.54 -1.75
N ILE A 108 -11.74 5.15 -0.76
CA ILE A 108 -12.37 5.60 0.49
C ILE A 108 -13.40 6.72 0.22
N GLU A 109 -13.04 7.72 -0.57
CA GLU A 109 -13.96 8.80 -0.97
C GLU A 109 -15.13 8.28 -1.77
N GLN A 110 -14.91 7.36 -2.71
CA GLN A 110 -15.99 6.73 -3.47
C GLN A 110 -16.96 5.99 -2.56
N ALA A 111 -16.46 5.17 -1.63
CA ALA A 111 -17.32 4.47 -0.67
C ALA A 111 -18.14 5.45 0.19
N LYS A 112 -17.53 6.57 0.62
CA LYS A 112 -18.26 7.63 1.33
C LYS A 112 -19.37 8.25 0.49
N ASN A 113 -19.07 8.58 -0.77
CA ASN A 113 -20.04 9.17 -1.69
C ASN A 113 -21.24 8.24 -1.93
N ASP A 114 -21.00 6.93 -1.91
CA ASP A 114 -22.04 5.90 -2.03
C ASP A 114 -22.70 5.53 -0.70
N GLY A 115 -22.43 6.29 0.37
CA GLY A 115 -23.12 6.19 1.66
C GLY A 115 -22.50 5.23 2.67
N TYR A 116 -21.29 4.71 2.43
CA TYR A 116 -20.59 3.81 3.35
C TYR A 116 -19.63 4.58 4.26
N LEU A 117 -19.85 4.49 5.57
CA LEU A 117 -19.03 5.16 6.59
C LEU A 117 -17.90 4.28 7.16
N ALA A 118 -17.79 3.03 6.71
CA ALA A 118 -16.70 2.13 7.04
C ALA A 118 -16.33 1.29 5.82
N ILE A 119 -15.03 1.06 5.61
CA ILE A 119 -14.50 0.26 4.49
C ILE A 119 -13.36 -0.63 4.95
N MET A 120 -13.31 -1.86 4.45
CA MET A 120 -12.26 -2.82 4.73
C MET A 120 -11.13 -2.76 3.69
N THR A 121 -9.88 -2.92 4.14
CA THR A 121 -8.68 -3.00 3.28
C THR A 121 -7.84 -4.24 3.60
N GLY A 122 -7.02 -4.67 2.64
CA GLY A 122 -6.09 -5.80 2.76
C GLY A 122 -4.76 -5.48 3.43
N ASP A 123 -4.65 -4.32 4.11
CA ASP A 123 -3.39 -3.84 4.68
C ASP A 123 -2.79 -4.82 5.68
N GLY A 124 -1.46 -5.03 5.62
CA GLY A 124 -0.72 -5.90 6.53
C GLY A 124 -0.45 -7.30 6.00
N ALA A 125 -1.19 -7.77 5.00
CA ALA A 125 -1.05 -9.13 4.50
C ALA A 125 0.34 -9.41 3.89
N ASP A 126 0.91 -8.45 3.14
CA ASP A 126 2.25 -8.60 2.55
C ASP A 126 3.35 -8.70 3.60
N GLU A 127 3.28 -7.88 4.65
CA GLU A 127 4.23 -7.85 5.76
C GLU A 127 4.17 -9.13 6.59
N LEU A 128 2.95 -9.59 6.91
CA LEU A 128 2.75 -10.75 7.76
C LEU A 128 3.12 -12.06 7.07
N PHE A 129 2.91 -12.15 5.76
CA PHE A 129 2.98 -13.42 5.01
C PHE A 129 3.99 -13.42 3.85
N ALA A 130 5.02 -12.57 3.90
CA ALA A 130 6.11 -12.54 2.91
C ALA A 130 5.66 -12.28 1.46
N GLY A 131 4.70 -11.38 1.27
CA GLY A 131 4.07 -11.14 -0.03
C GLY A 131 4.86 -10.23 -0.98
N TYR A 132 5.80 -9.42 -0.49
CA TYR A 132 6.60 -8.56 -1.35
C TYR A 132 7.53 -9.33 -2.29
N ASN A 133 7.51 -9.01 -3.59
CA ASN A 133 8.30 -9.69 -4.62
C ASN A 133 9.81 -9.73 -4.30
N TYR A 134 10.34 -8.69 -3.66
CA TYR A 134 11.75 -8.61 -3.31
C TYR A 134 12.18 -9.62 -2.23
N LEU A 135 11.23 -10.18 -1.46
CA LEU A 135 11.54 -11.20 -0.45
C LEU A 135 11.89 -12.55 -1.08
N SER A 136 11.58 -12.74 -2.37
CA SER A 136 11.88 -13.98 -3.11
C SER A 136 13.36 -14.36 -3.08
N ARG A 137 14.27 -13.38 -3.03
CA ARG A 137 15.71 -13.59 -2.88
C ARG A 137 16.14 -14.26 -1.56
N TYR A 138 15.24 -14.35 -0.59
CA TYR A 138 15.46 -14.98 0.71
C TYR A 138 14.70 -16.29 0.88
N TYR A 139 13.94 -16.75 -0.12
CA TYR A 139 13.10 -17.94 0.03
C TYR A 139 13.91 -19.23 0.27
N SER A 140 15.14 -19.29 -0.21
CA SER A 140 16.08 -20.40 0.08
C SER A 140 16.79 -20.27 1.44
N ASP A 141 16.67 -19.11 2.11
CA ASP A 141 17.29 -18.83 3.40
C ASP A 141 16.22 -18.38 4.41
N VAL A 142 15.57 -19.37 5.03
CA VAL A 142 14.45 -19.18 5.95
C VAL A 142 14.84 -18.30 7.15
N GLN A 143 16.09 -18.36 7.61
CA GLN A 143 16.55 -17.54 8.74
C GLN A 143 16.64 -16.07 8.36
N LYS A 144 17.20 -15.77 7.18
CA LYS A 144 17.24 -14.41 6.65
C LYS A 144 15.85 -13.88 6.32
N LEU A 145 14.98 -14.70 5.74
CA LEU A 145 13.58 -14.35 5.51
C LEU A 145 12.87 -14.00 6.83
N ASN A 146 13.01 -14.81 7.87
CA ASN A 146 12.43 -14.56 9.19
C ASN A 146 12.95 -13.23 9.78
N SER A 147 14.25 -12.95 9.61
CA SER A 147 14.86 -11.70 10.08
C SER A 147 14.30 -10.47 9.36
N GLU A 148 14.13 -10.54 8.04
CA GLU A 148 13.51 -9.48 7.25
C GLU A 148 12.02 -9.29 7.59
N LEU A 149 11.26 -10.37 7.82
CA LEU A 149 9.86 -10.29 8.25
C LEU A 149 9.74 -9.61 9.61
N ARG A 150 10.57 -9.99 10.60
CA ARG A 150 10.60 -9.32 11.91
C ARG A 150 10.91 -7.83 11.76
N ARG A 151 11.87 -7.47 10.91
CA ARG A 151 12.18 -6.07 10.63
C ARG A 151 10.98 -5.35 10.02
N LEU A 152 10.29 -5.95 9.05
CA LEU A 152 9.07 -5.38 8.45
C LEU A 152 7.99 -5.14 9.50
N TRP A 153 7.74 -6.09 10.40
CA TRP A 153 6.71 -5.94 11.43
C TRP A 153 6.96 -4.79 12.40
N GLN A 154 8.22 -4.40 12.61
CA GLN A 154 8.57 -3.25 13.47
C GLN A 154 8.37 -1.90 12.76
N VAL A 155 8.47 -1.86 11.44
CA VAL A 155 8.46 -0.60 10.67
C VAL A 155 7.25 -0.41 9.77
N MET A 156 6.39 -1.43 9.65
CA MET A 156 5.18 -1.39 8.83
C MET A 156 4.27 -0.25 9.25
N HIS A 157 3.70 0.42 8.27
CA HIS A 157 2.78 1.53 8.44
C HIS A 157 1.86 1.56 7.22
N PHE A 158 0.62 2.01 7.43
CA PHE A 158 -0.40 2.02 6.39
C PHE A 158 -1.12 3.37 6.43
N SER A 159 -1.16 4.06 5.29
CA SER A 159 -1.78 5.37 5.17
C SER A 159 -3.31 5.33 5.20
N SER A 160 -3.90 4.19 4.83
CA SER A 160 -5.34 3.98 4.68
C SER A 160 -6.16 4.46 5.88
N LYS A 161 -5.78 4.12 7.12
CA LYS A 161 -6.47 4.59 8.34
C LYS A 161 -6.39 6.10 8.53
N LYS A 162 -5.24 6.71 8.22
CA LYS A 162 -5.04 8.16 8.32
C LYS A 162 -5.87 8.91 7.27
N LEU A 163 -5.92 8.38 6.05
CA LEU A 163 -6.76 8.88 4.95
C LEU A 163 -8.24 8.71 5.27
N GLY A 164 -8.65 7.54 5.77
CA GLY A 164 -10.01 7.26 6.24
C GLY A 164 -10.47 8.26 7.29
N LYS A 165 -9.66 8.50 8.32
CA LYS A 165 -9.96 9.52 9.34
C LYS A 165 -10.11 10.91 8.75
N HIS A 166 -9.26 11.30 7.78
CA HIS A 166 -9.36 12.59 7.11
C HIS A 166 -10.67 12.73 6.33
N VAL A 167 -11.09 11.67 5.62
CA VAL A 167 -12.33 11.65 4.84
C VAL A 167 -13.57 11.46 5.73
N GLY A 168 -13.42 10.94 6.96
CA GLY A 168 -14.53 10.60 7.84
C GLY A 168 -15.13 9.21 7.57
N VAL A 169 -14.30 8.26 7.13
CA VAL A 169 -14.63 6.85 6.92
C VAL A 169 -13.74 5.99 7.82
N ASP A 170 -14.36 5.06 8.55
CA ASP A 170 -13.64 4.12 9.40
C ASP A 170 -13.01 3.00 8.57
N VAL A 171 -11.68 2.98 8.49
CA VAL A 171 -10.94 1.97 7.73
C VAL A 171 -10.60 0.77 8.60
N LYS A 172 -11.13 -0.39 8.21
CA LYS A 172 -10.99 -1.68 8.89
C LYS A 172 -9.87 -2.50 8.25
N THR A 173 -8.95 -3.01 9.07
CA THR A 173 -7.74 -3.73 8.62
C THR A 173 -7.64 -5.11 9.31
N PRO A 174 -8.40 -6.13 8.88
CA PRO A 174 -8.48 -7.41 9.59
C PRO A 174 -7.14 -8.15 9.71
N PHE A 175 -6.25 -8.03 8.71
CA PHE A 175 -4.92 -8.63 8.81
C PHE A 175 -4.08 -8.02 9.95
N LEU A 176 -4.38 -6.80 10.39
CA LEU A 176 -3.70 -6.10 11.48
C LEU A 176 -4.45 -6.18 12.81
N ASP A 177 -5.57 -6.90 12.88
CA ASP A 177 -6.21 -7.24 14.15
C ASP A 177 -5.22 -7.95 15.08
N GLU A 178 -5.22 -7.60 16.36
CA GLU A 178 -4.17 -7.98 17.29
C GLU A 178 -4.03 -9.51 17.43
N GLU A 179 -5.15 -10.23 17.56
CA GLU A 179 -5.15 -11.67 17.74
C GLU A 179 -4.68 -12.36 16.45
N PHE A 180 -5.22 -11.97 15.30
CA PHE A 180 -4.84 -12.54 14.02
C PHE A 180 -3.38 -12.23 13.66
N ALA A 181 -2.93 -10.99 13.83
CA ALA A 181 -1.56 -10.58 13.55
C ALA A 181 -0.55 -11.28 14.46
N THR A 182 -0.90 -11.49 15.74
CA THR A 182 -0.08 -12.25 16.69
C THR A 182 0.09 -13.69 16.22
N PHE A 183 -1.00 -14.36 15.85
CA PHE A 183 -0.94 -15.71 15.28
C PHE A 183 -0.12 -15.74 13.98
N ALA A 184 -0.36 -14.81 13.06
CA ALA A 184 0.35 -14.73 11.79
C ALA A 184 1.87 -14.56 11.98
N LYS A 185 2.32 -13.86 13.03
CA LYS A 185 3.74 -13.72 13.39
C LYS A 185 4.36 -15.00 13.96
N LEU A 186 3.56 -15.89 14.55
CA LEU A 186 4.01 -17.19 15.08
C LEU A 186 4.18 -18.25 13.98
N ILE A 187 3.48 -18.12 12.85
CA ILE A 187 3.62 -19.02 11.71
C ILE A 187 5.06 -18.98 11.19
N SER A 188 5.64 -20.16 10.98
CA SER A 188 7.02 -20.28 10.52
C SER A 188 7.23 -19.62 9.16
N ALA A 189 8.39 -19.01 8.95
CA ALA A 189 8.71 -18.39 7.65
C ALA A 189 8.70 -19.41 6.50
N SER A 190 9.03 -20.68 6.77
CA SER A 190 8.93 -21.80 5.82
C SER A 190 7.51 -22.13 5.38
N GLU A 191 6.48 -21.79 6.15
CA GLU A 191 5.08 -21.96 5.73
C GLU A 191 4.56 -20.76 4.93
N LYS A 192 5.23 -19.60 5.04
CA LYS A 192 4.86 -18.37 4.32
C LYS A 192 5.33 -18.39 2.87
N VAL A 193 6.26 -19.27 2.53
CA VAL A 193 6.84 -19.39 1.19
C VAL A 193 6.80 -20.84 0.73
N GLY A 194 6.66 -21.08 -0.57
CA GLY A 194 6.63 -22.44 -1.11
C GLY A 194 6.56 -22.50 -2.62
N GLU A 195 6.77 -23.68 -3.18
CA GLU A 195 6.72 -23.94 -4.62
C GLU A 195 5.31 -24.39 -5.03
N HIS A 196 4.82 -23.84 -6.14
CA HIS A 196 3.62 -24.30 -6.82
C HIS A 196 3.68 -23.97 -8.31
N GLY A 197 3.52 -24.99 -9.17
CA GLY A 197 3.50 -24.82 -10.62
C GLY A 197 4.84 -24.42 -11.23
N GLY A 198 5.96 -24.87 -10.64
CA GLY A 198 7.31 -24.54 -11.07
C GLY A 198 7.79 -23.15 -10.64
N LYS A 199 7.05 -22.48 -9.75
CA LYS A 199 7.35 -21.12 -9.27
C LYS A 199 7.30 -21.06 -7.76
N ASN A 200 8.21 -20.28 -7.17
CA ASN A 200 8.17 -19.97 -5.75
C ASN A 200 7.24 -18.78 -5.45
N TRP A 201 6.44 -18.93 -4.41
CA TRP A 201 5.41 -17.98 -4.01
C TRP A 201 5.60 -17.54 -2.56
N GLY A 202 5.40 -16.25 -2.32
CA GLY A 202 5.06 -15.73 -0.99
C GLY A 202 3.58 -15.92 -0.69
N LYS A 203 3.19 -15.66 0.56
CA LYS A 203 1.82 -15.88 1.07
C LYS A 203 1.36 -17.33 0.90
N PHE A 204 2.28 -18.29 0.91
CA PHE A 204 2.01 -19.66 0.51
C PHE A 204 0.91 -20.32 1.34
N ILE A 205 0.98 -20.21 2.68
CA ILE A 205 -0.08 -20.69 3.57
C ILE A 205 -1.44 -20.03 3.29
N LEU A 206 -1.49 -18.72 3.03
CA LEU A 206 -2.73 -18.05 2.66
C LEU A 206 -3.30 -18.63 1.36
N ARG A 207 -2.44 -18.81 0.34
CA ARG A 207 -2.87 -19.38 -0.94
C ARG A 207 -3.45 -20.78 -0.77
N LYS A 208 -2.76 -21.64 -0.02
CA LYS A 208 -3.24 -22.99 0.24
C LYS A 208 -4.54 -23.04 1.04
N CYS A 209 -4.74 -22.13 1.98
CA CYS A 209 -5.96 -22.12 2.79
C CYS A 209 -7.19 -21.61 2.05
N PHE A 210 -7.01 -20.74 1.06
CA PHE A 210 -8.10 -20.15 0.30
C PHE A 210 -8.18 -20.67 -1.15
N GLU A 211 -7.46 -21.75 -1.47
CA GLU A 211 -7.40 -22.36 -2.81
C GLU A 211 -8.79 -22.80 -3.28
N THR A 212 -9.59 -23.43 -2.41
CA THR A 212 -10.96 -23.83 -2.74
C THR A 212 -11.88 -22.64 -2.98
N ALA A 213 -11.72 -21.56 -2.20
CA ALA A 213 -12.57 -20.38 -2.33
C ALA A 213 -12.24 -19.64 -3.64
N LEU A 214 -10.97 -19.32 -3.87
CA LEU A 214 -10.56 -18.42 -4.93
C LEU A 214 -10.23 -19.11 -6.26
N CYS A 215 -10.10 -20.45 -6.27
CA CYS A 215 -9.67 -21.22 -7.43
C CYS A 215 -8.37 -20.65 -8.01
N ASP A 216 -8.27 -20.51 -9.34
CA ASP A 216 -7.08 -20.02 -10.04
C ASP A 216 -6.64 -18.60 -9.63
N LEU A 217 -7.56 -17.76 -9.14
CA LEU A 217 -7.24 -16.41 -8.68
C LEU A 217 -6.26 -16.42 -7.51
N VAL A 218 -6.22 -17.51 -6.74
CA VAL A 218 -5.31 -17.66 -5.60
C VAL A 218 -3.84 -17.71 -6.03
N TRP A 219 -3.55 -18.11 -7.26
CA TRP A 219 -2.19 -18.22 -7.82
C TRP A 219 -1.90 -17.11 -8.85
N ARG A 220 -2.66 -16.00 -8.85
CA ARG A 220 -2.30 -14.85 -9.70
C ARG A 220 -0.97 -14.25 -9.27
N PRO A 221 -0.15 -13.76 -10.22
CA PRO A 221 1.04 -12.96 -9.91
C PRO A 221 0.68 -11.69 -9.12
N LYS A 222 1.57 -11.28 -8.22
CA LYS A 222 1.45 -10.03 -7.48
C LYS A 222 1.72 -8.84 -8.39
N LEU A 223 0.82 -7.88 -8.38
CA LEU A 223 1.06 -6.50 -8.82
C LEU A 223 1.23 -5.63 -7.58
N ALA A 224 2.12 -4.64 -7.65
CA ALA A 224 2.13 -3.57 -6.66
C ALA A 224 0.86 -2.71 -6.83
N GLN A 225 0.45 -1.98 -5.79
CA GLN A 225 -0.82 -1.26 -5.82
C GLN A 225 -0.83 -0.18 -6.91
N GLU A 226 0.27 0.53 -7.10
CA GLU A 226 0.42 1.54 -8.15
C GLU A 226 0.38 0.94 -9.57
N GLN A 227 0.81 -0.32 -9.72
CA GLN A 227 0.77 -1.03 -11.01
C GLN A 227 -0.61 -1.62 -11.29
N GLY A 228 -1.25 -2.17 -10.27
CA GLY A 228 -2.60 -2.74 -10.37
C GLY A 228 -3.65 -1.69 -10.70
N ALA A 229 -3.57 -0.53 -10.03
CA ALA A 229 -4.41 0.63 -10.34
C ALA A 229 -3.86 1.49 -11.51
N ALA A 230 -2.71 1.14 -12.08
CA ALA A 230 -2.01 1.88 -13.14
C ALA A 230 -1.62 3.33 -12.82
N THR A 231 -1.59 3.75 -11.55
CA THR A 231 -1.16 5.09 -11.15
C THR A 231 0.33 5.34 -11.36
N ASP A 232 1.13 4.30 -11.56
CA ASP A 232 2.53 4.41 -11.99
C ASP A 232 2.66 5.14 -13.34
N LYS A 233 1.67 5.03 -14.23
CA LYS A 233 1.61 5.79 -15.50
C LYS A 233 1.58 7.30 -15.27
N TYR A 234 1.13 7.78 -14.09
CA TYR A 234 1.11 9.20 -13.77
C TYR A 234 2.52 9.83 -13.83
N GLN A 235 3.56 9.05 -13.56
CA GLN A 235 4.94 9.49 -13.65
C GLN A 235 5.28 10.01 -15.06
N ASN A 236 4.78 9.39 -16.13
CA ASN A 236 5.06 9.79 -17.50
C ASN A 236 4.49 11.18 -17.80
N PHE A 237 3.27 11.47 -17.34
CA PHE A 237 2.66 12.79 -17.50
C PHE A 237 3.47 13.89 -16.80
N ILE A 238 4.02 13.60 -15.62
CA ILE A 238 4.90 14.55 -14.92
C ILE A 238 6.23 14.71 -15.68
N GLU A 239 6.81 13.62 -16.16
CA GLU A 239 8.09 13.64 -16.86
C GLU A 239 8.04 14.46 -18.15
N GLU A 240 6.94 14.34 -18.89
CA GLU A 240 6.66 15.11 -20.11
C GLU A 240 6.26 16.56 -19.81
N GLY A 241 5.58 16.81 -18.69
CA GLY A 241 5.06 18.13 -18.33
C GLY A 241 6.09 19.10 -17.72
N ILE A 242 7.27 18.62 -17.31
CA ILE A 242 8.31 19.44 -16.69
C ILE A 242 9.52 19.54 -17.63
N ASP A 243 9.80 20.75 -18.10
CA ASP A 243 10.97 21.07 -18.92
C ASP A 243 12.31 20.82 -18.17
N ASP A 244 13.33 20.37 -18.90
CA ASP A 244 14.63 19.98 -18.33
C ASP A 244 15.40 21.16 -17.72
N LEU A 245 15.30 22.36 -18.29
CA LEU A 245 15.95 23.55 -17.75
C LEU A 245 15.25 24.00 -16.47
N ILE A 246 13.92 23.96 -16.45
CA ILE A 246 13.12 24.22 -15.24
C ILE A 246 13.48 23.20 -14.16
N PHE A 247 13.51 21.91 -14.49
CA PHE A 247 13.90 20.85 -13.57
C PHE A 247 15.30 21.11 -12.98
N ALA A 248 16.30 21.35 -13.83
CA ALA A 248 17.67 21.60 -13.38
C ALA A 248 17.79 22.82 -12.46
N SER A 249 17.06 23.89 -12.75
CA SER A 249 17.01 25.08 -11.90
C SER A 249 16.35 24.79 -10.54
N LYS A 250 15.20 24.13 -10.54
CA LYS A 250 14.46 23.85 -9.30
C LYS A 250 15.15 22.82 -8.41
N VAL A 251 15.86 21.85 -8.99
CA VAL A 251 16.73 20.90 -8.26
C VAL A 251 17.83 21.63 -7.49
N ARG A 252 18.48 22.63 -8.12
CA ARG A 252 19.49 23.46 -7.43
C ARG A 252 18.87 24.23 -6.27
N ASN A 253 17.74 24.90 -6.50
CA ASN A 253 17.04 25.65 -5.44
C ASN A 253 16.66 24.76 -4.26
N ALA A 254 16.09 23.58 -4.51
CA ALA A 254 15.72 22.65 -3.43
C ALA A 254 16.94 22.21 -2.59
N LYS A 255 18.10 22.03 -3.24
CA LYS A 255 19.35 21.66 -2.56
C LYS A 255 19.96 22.83 -1.78
N GLU A 256 20.02 24.01 -2.38
CA GLU A 256 20.70 25.18 -1.81
C GLU A 256 19.88 25.86 -0.71
N LEU A 257 18.56 25.97 -0.89
CA LEU A 257 17.68 26.65 0.05
C LEU A 257 17.16 25.72 1.14
N ASP A 258 16.75 24.51 0.76
CA ASP A 258 16.04 23.60 1.68
C ASP A 258 16.89 22.36 2.05
N GLY A 259 18.07 22.19 1.45
CA GLY A 259 18.93 21.03 1.73
C GLY A 259 18.38 19.69 1.23
N VAL A 260 17.41 19.71 0.32
CA VAL A 260 16.71 18.51 -0.19
C VAL A 260 17.30 18.04 -1.52
N ARG A 261 17.68 16.77 -1.58
CA ARG A 261 18.12 16.09 -2.81
C ARG A 261 16.94 15.57 -3.61
N ILE A 262 16.69 16.21 -4.75
CA ILE A 262 15.70 15.78 -5.73
C ILE A 262 16.28 14.69 -6.64
N ARG A 263 15.48 13.65 -6.93
CA ARG A 263 15.94 12.43 -7.63
C ARG A 263 15.50 12.37 -9.09
N ASN A 264 14.30 12.88 -9.39
CA ASN A 264 13.69 12.91 -10.72
C ASN A 264 12.56 13.97 -10.73
N LYS A 265 11.93 14.19 -11.90
CA LYS A 265 10.89 15.21 -12.08
C LYS A 265 9.65 14.94 -11.23
N GLU A 266 9.28 13.69 -11.06
CA GLU A 266 8.18 13.30 -10.15
C GLU A 266 8.46 13.68 -8.70
N HIS A 267 9.66 13.39 -8.20
CA HIS A 267 10.07 13.78 -6.85
C HIS A 267 10.09 15.31 -6.70
N LEU A 268 10.49 16.05 -7.74
CA LEU A 268 10.42 17.51 -7.75
C LEU A 268 8.97 17.99 -7.67
N HIS A 269 8.08 17.41 -8.47
CA HIS A 269 6.68 17.80 -8.54
C HIS A 269 5.99 17.65 -7.17
N TYR A 270 6.15 16.48 -6.53
CA TYR A 270 5.59 16.26 -5.20
C TYR A 270 6.26 17.12 -4.13
N TYR A 271 7.56 17.37 -4.22
CA TYR A 271 8.23 18.29 -3.31
C TYR A 271 7.72 19.73 -3.45
N ALA A 272 7.46 20.19 -4.68
CA ALA A 272 6.90 21.52 -4.91
C ALA A 272 5.50 21.66 -4.28
N ILE A 273 4.64 20.64 -4.44
CA ILE A 273 3.33 20.60 -3.78
C ILE A 273 3.49 20.57 -2.25
N PHE A 274 4.41 19.75 -1.72
CA PHE A 274 4.70 19.71 -0.29
C PHE A 274 5.06 21.10 0.25
N ARG A 275 5.89 21.86 -0.47
CA ARG A 275 6.31 23.22 -0.08
C ARG A 275 5.21 24.27 -0.18
N MET A 276 4.08 23.99 -0.85
CA MET A 276 2.90 24.85 -0.80
C MET A 276 2.17 24.76 0.54
N TYR A 277 2.30 23.64 1.26
CA TYR A 277 1.59 23.39 2.52
C TYR A 277 2.50 23.41 3.75
N PHE A 278 3.80 23.13 3.58
CA PHE A 278 4.72 22.90 4.68
C PHE A 278 6.06 23.63 4.50
N PRO A 279 6.72 24.03 5.60
CA PRO A 279 8.12 24.46 5.58
C PRO A 279 9.06 23.34 5.10
N PRO A 280 10.35 23.61 4.83
CA PRO A 280 11.34 22.57 4.61
C PRO A 280 11.30 21.52 5.73
N PRO A 281 11.54 20.24 5.44
CA PRO A 281 11.50 19.20 6.47
C PRO A 281 12.49 19.40 7.63
N GLU A 282 13.54 20.21 7.43
CA GLU A 282 14.52 20.54 8.47
C GLU A 282 13.92 21.34 9.64
N GLU A 283 12.82 22.07 9.43
CA GLU A 283 12.21 22.89 10.48
C GLU A 283 11.43 22.07 11.53
N GLU A 284 11.19 20.78 11.30
CA GLU A 284 10.57 19.90 12.30
C GLU A 284 11.61 19.43 13.33
N GLU A 285 11.29 19.50 14.63
CA GLU A 285 12.16 19.04 15.71
C GLU A 285 12.16 17.50 15.82
N CYS A 286 13.35 16.89 15.88
CA CYS A 286 13.53 15.46 16.08
C CYS A 286 14.96 15.11 16.48
N GLU A 287 15.22 13.84 16.78
CA GLU A 287 16.51 13.34 17.27
C GLU A 287 17.46 12.91 16.13
N SER A 288 16.91 12.48 14.99
CA SER A 288 17.70 12.06 13.83
C SER A 288 17.06 12.52 12.52
N ARG A 289 17.88 12.80 11.52
CA ARG A 289 17.44 13.34 10.23
C ARG A 289 17.87 12.50 9.04
N CYS A 290 17.02 12.50 8.02
CA CYS A 290 17.34 11.92 6.72
C CYS A 290 18.47 12.72 6.04
N PRO A 291 19.55 12.07 5.56
CA PRO A 291 20.64 12.77 4.87
C PRO A 291 20.22 13.35 3.51
N GLU A 292 19.13 12.86 2.91
CA GLU A 292 18.66 13.27 1.59
C GLU A 292 17.67 14.45 1.65
N CYS A 293 16.84 14.53 2.69
CA CYS A 293 15.81 15.58 2.77
C CYS A 293 15.75 16.35 4.09
N ARG A 294 16.64 16.02 5.05
CA ARG A 294 16.69 16.59 6.41
C ARG A 294 15.43 16.41 7.25
N GLY A 295 14.46 15.66 6.76
CA GLY A 295 13.23 15.33 7.47
C GLY A 295 13.48 14.33 8.59
N CYS A 296 12.58 14.34 9.58
CA CYS A 296 12.72 13.54 10.78
C CYS A 296 12.69 12.04 10.52
N MET A 297 13.60 11.34 11.16
CA MET A 297 13.68 9.89 11.17
C MET A 297 13.59 9.39 12.60
N LYS A 298 12.71 8.41 12.83
CA LYS A 298 12.59 7.74 14.13
C LYS A 298 13.46 6.49 14.14
N ASP A 299 13.24 5.57 13.20
CA ASP A 299 14.00 4.34 13.09
C ASP A 299 14.05 3.83 11.64
N GLY A 300 15.14 3.12 11.32
CA GLY A 300 15.29 2.37 10.07
C GLY A 300 16.04 3.11 8.96
N ARG A 301 16.09 2.46 7.80
CA ARG A 301 16.84 2.94 6.61
C ARG A 301 15.96 3.57 5.55
N PHE A 302 14.68 3.78 5.84
CA PHE A 302 13.69 4.30 4.91
C PHE A 302 13.14 5.63 5.44
N CYS A 303 13.29 6.71 4.69
CA CYS A 303 12.73 8.00 5.06
C CYS A 303 11.27 8.11 4.61
N ARG A 304 10.34 8.21 5.56
CA ARG A 304 8.90 8.33 5.27
C ARG A 304 8.48 9.68 4.69
N THR A 305 9.32 10.71 4.83
CA THR A 305 9.05 12.05 4.29
C THR A 305 9.36 12.14 2.81
N CYS A 306 10.48 11.57 2.34
CA CYS A 306 10.89 11.69 0.94
C CYS A 306 10.97 10.36 0.18
N GLY A 307 10.85 9.22 0.85
CA GLY A 307 10.98 7.90 0.20
C GLY A 307 12.41 7.49 -0.12
N ALA A 308 13.42 8.11 0.52
CA ALA A 308 14.81 7.71 0.34
C ALA A 308 15.10 6.38 1.04
N PHE A 309 15.71 5.44 0.32
CA PHE A 309 16.16 4.16 0.84
C PHE A 309 17.28 3.54 -0.02
N PRO A 310 18.28 2.87 0.59
CA PRO A 310 18.58 2.89 2.03
C PRO A 310 19.25 4.22 2.42
N VAL A 311 18.94 4.74 3.61
CA VAL A 311 19.64 5.87 4.22
C VAL A 311 20.15 5.52 5.61
N THR A 312 21.23 6.17 6.04
CA THR A 312 21.70 6.15 7.43
C THR A 312 21.34 7.50 8.04
N PRO A 313 20.42 7.56 9.02
CA PRO A 313 20.07 8.80 9.68
C PRO A 313 21.30 9.48 10.30
N LYS A 314 21.36 10.81 10.23
CA LYS A 314 22.34 11.60 10.96
C LYS A 314 21.72 11.99 12.30
N SER A 315 22.33 11.57 13.40
CA SER A 315 22.01 12.10 14.72
C SER A 315 22.37 13.59 14.78
N LEU A 316 21.53 14.36 15.44
CA LEU A 316 21.78 15.78 15.71
C LEU A 316 22.74 15.95 16.89
#